data_AF-A0A8J3EFU5-F1
#
_entry.id   AF-A0A8J3EFU5-F1
#
_cell.length_a   1.000
_cell.length_b   1.000
_cell.length_c   1.000
_cell.angle_alpha   90.00
_cell.angle_beta   90.00
_cell.angle_gamma   90.00
#
_symmetry.space_group_name_H-M   'P 1'
#
loop_
_entity.id
_entity.type
_entity.pdbx_description
1 polymer ?
#
loop_
_entity_poly.entity_id
_entity_poly.type
_entity_poly.pdbx_seq_one_letter_code
_entity_poly.pdbx_strand_id
1 'polypeptide(L)' 'MLTIEEGTALLGLDVWEHSYEVDFRNCRPDQGASFLDYFPDYEFAEANLG' A
#
# COMPACT_ATOMS: atom_id res chain seq x y z
N MET A 1 4.15 27.89 -7.59
CA MET A 1 3.22 27.36 -6.57
C MET A 1 2.60 26.13 -7.20
N LEU A 2 3.05 24.93 -6.84
CA LEU A 2 2.49 23.69 -7.37
C LEU A 2 1.16 23.45 -6.66
N THR A 3 0.08 23.30 -7.42
CA THR A 3 -1.21 22.84 -6.91
C THR A 3 -1.08 21.37 -6.58
N ILE A 4 -1.18 21.03 -5.29
CA ILE A 4 -1.42 19.65 -4.85
C ILE A 4 -2.87 19.36 -5.22
N GLU A 5 -3.08 18.53 -6.26
CA GLU A 5 -4.40 17.95 -6.49
C GLU A 5 -4.68 16.94 -5.38
N GLU A 6 -5.77 17.13 -4.64
CA GLU A 6 -6.22 16.17 -3.63
C GLU A 6 -6.75 14.93 -4.35
N GLY A 7 -5.96 13.85 -4.32
CA GLY A 7 -6.37 12.54 -4.81
C GLY A 7 -7.16 11.77 -3.75
N THR A 8 -8.16 10.99 -4.18
CA THR A 8 -8.84 10.02 -3.32
C THR A 8 -7.89 8.86 -3.04
N ALA A 9 -7.59 8.60 -1.76
CA ALA A 9 -6.80 7.44 -1.36
C ALA A 9 -7.63 6.16 -1.46
N LEU A 10 -7.19 5.20 -2.27
CA LEU A 10 -7.91 3.94 -2.52
C LEU A 10 -7.23 2.73 -1.85
N LEU A 11 -5.90 2.74 -1.79
CA LEU A 11 -5.09 1.71 -1.14
C LEU A 11 -3.97 2.38 -0.34
N GLY A 12 -3.58 1.77 0.77
CA GLY A 12 -2.47 2.20 1.61
C GLY A 12 -1.59 1.03 1.98
N LEU A 13 -0.27 1.24 1.92
CA LEU A 13 0.75 0.29 2.37
C LEU A 13 1.58 0.95 3.46
N ASP A 14 1.58 0.36 4.65
CA ASP A 14 2.49 0.76 5.72
C ASP A 14 3.90 0.22 5.41
N VAL A 15 4.88 1.13 5.37
CA VAL A 15 6.29 0.83 5.07
C VAL A 15 7.21 1.08 6.26
N TRP A 16 6.65 1.19 7.46
CA TRP A 16 7.42 1.19 8.69
C TRP A 16 7.96 -0.21 8.98
N GLU A 17 9.18 -0.30 9.49
CA GLU A 17 9.85 -1.58 9.78
C GLU A 17 8.99 -2.50 10.66
N HIS A 18 8.28 -1.96 11.65
CA HIS A 18 7.40 -2.75 12.51
C HIS A 18 6.25 -3.46 11.77
N SER A 19 5.89 -3.01 10.57
CA SER A 19 4.82 -3.61 9.77
C SER A 19 5.29 -4.88 9.04
N TYR A 20 6.58 -4.99 8.72
CA TYR A 20 7.10 -6.07 7.85
C TYR A 20 8.34 -6.78 8.38
N GLU A 21 8.96 -6.32 9.46
CA GLU A 21 10.25 -6.85 9.92
C GLU A 21 10.14 -8.29 10.42
N VAL A 22 8.98 -8.72 10.90
CA VAL A 22 8.76 -10.12 11.30
C VAL A 22 8.87 -11.06 10.09
N ASP A 23 8.27 -10.70 8.97
CA ASP A 23 8.11 -11.58 7.80
C ASP A 23 9.22 -11.38 6.75
N PHE A 24 9.64 -10.13 6.53
CA PHE A 24 10.56 -9.76 5.45
C PHE A 24 11.90 -9.20 5.95
N ARG A 25 12.04 -8.90 7.25
CA ARG A 25 13.28 -8.36 7.83
C ARG A 25 13.77 -7.16 7.02
N ASN A 26 14.98 -7.25 6.48
CA ASN A 26 15.64 -6.26 5.63
C ASN A 26 15.24 -6.32 4.15
N CYS A 27 14.44 -7.30 3.72
CA CYS A 27 13.94 -7.46 2.36
C CYS A 27 12.65 -6.65 2.12
N ARG A 28 12.71 -5.33 2.32
CA ARG A 28 11.57 -4.41 2.06
C ARG A 28 10.95 -4.54 0.66
N PRO A 29 11.71 -4.80 -0.43
CA PRO A 29 11.10 -5.00 -1.76
C PRO A 29 10.10 -6.16 -1.79
N ASP A 30 10.36 -7.23 -1.02
CA ASP A 30 9.52 -8.44 -1.01
C ASP A 30 8.20 -8.18 -0.26
N GLN A 31 8.19 -7.28 0.72
CA GLN A 31 6.95 -6.83 1.38
C GLN A 31 6.02 -6.13 0.37
N GLY A 32 6.55 -5.21 -0.43
CA GLY A 32 5.74 -4.49 -1.42
C GLY A 32 5.15 -5.42 -2.48
N ALA A 33 5.93 -6.40 -2.95
CA ALA A 33 5.45 -7.42 -3.88
C ALA A 33 4.35 -8.29 -3.24
N SER A 34 4.59 -8.82 -2.04
CA SER A 34 3.61 -9.63 -1.31
C SER A 34 2.30 -8.88 -1.05
N PHE A 35 2.40 -7.59 -0.70
CA PHE A 35 1.23 -6.75 -0.48
C PHE A 35 0.36 -6.62 -1.74
N LEU A 36 0.96 -6.46 -2.93
CA LEU A 36 0.20 -6.32 -4.18
C LEU A 36 -0.37 -7.66 -4.66
N ASP A 37 0.30 -8.77 -4.34
CA ASP A 37 -0.08 -10.10 -4.81
C ASP A 37 -1.17 -10.76 -3.94
N TYR A 38 -1.15 -10.54 -2.61
CA TYR A 38 -1.95 -11.36 -1.69
C TYR A 38 -2.85 -10.61 -0.72
N PHE A 39 -2.56 -9.35 -0.41
CA PHE A 39 -3.24 -8.59 0.64
C PHE A 39 -4.13 -7.41 0.22
N PRO A 40 -4.15 -6.92 -1.03
CA PRO A 40 -4.91 -5.71 -1.31
C PRO A 40 -6.40 -6.04 -1.49
N ASP A 41 -7.26 -5.26 -0.86
CA ASP A 41 -8.72 -5.30 -1.06
C ASP A 41 -9.07 -4.43 -2.27
N TYR A 42 -9.04 -5.03 -3.47
CA TYR A 42 -9.32 -4.32 -4.72
C TYR A 42 -10.80 -3.98 -4.85
N GLU A 43 -11.71 -4.80 -4.33
CA GLU A 43 -13.14 -4.51 -4.32
C GLU A 43 -13.46 -3.24 -3.53
N PHE A 44 -12.80 -3.03 -2.38
CA PHE A 44 -12.87 -1.77 -1.64
C PHE A 44 -12.33 -0.59 -2.47
N ALA A 45 -11.18 -0.76 -3.12
CA ALA A 45 -10.60 0.29 -3.94
C ALA A 45 -11.53 0.68 -5.10
N GLU A 46 -12.11 -0.30 -5.81
CA GLU A 46 -13.05 -0.08 -6.90
C GLU A 46 -14.35 0.59 -6.44
N ALA A 47 -14.89 0.18 -5.29
CA ALA A 47 -16.10 0.80 -4.73
C ALA A 47 -15.92 2.29 -4.36
N ASN A 48 -14.67 2.71 -4.12
CA ASN A 48 -14.31 4.09 -3.82
C ASN A 48 -13.70 4.85 -5.02
N LEU A 49 -13.53 4.18 -6.17
CA LEU A 49 -12.85 4.73 -7.35
C LEU A 49 -13.69 5.79 -8.11
N GLY A 50 -15.00 5.88 -7.85
CA GLY A 50 -15.89 6.90 -8.42
C GLY A 50 -16.59 6.46 -9.70
#